data_AF-A0A9X2JCA2-F1
#
_entry.id   AF-A0A9X2JCA2-F1
#
_cell.length_a   1.000
_cell.length_b   1.000
_cell.length_c   1.000
_cell.angle_alpha   90.00
_cell.angle_beta   90.00
_cell.angle_gamma   90.00
#
_symmetry.space_group_name_H-M   'P 1'
#
loop_
_entity.id
_entity.type
_entity.pdbx_description
1 polymer ?
#
loop_
_entity_poly.entity_id
_entity_poly.type
_entity_poly.pdbx_seq_one_letter_code
_entity_poly.pdbx_strand_id
1 'polypeptide(L)'
;MKTIPSQTETQMETFEESHLSIKSRHTQEFNLAKIIAELRTYRDRVISPWAIILVRFSDDTDPLPPLTKYEDLFTRRGRGDLNMVDFFYEMSHHKIDISGSRVFGWYTLDQRRADYVGNVYPQPVGKINRNGLLDAARAKAIAAGVNLADYSGVVVSGLNAVDLCGWVGGMAALCDSFSLSPSLMGQEMGHGYGLDHARLNGSTEDYRDPWDVMSTAAYPWMEADHSEFTKVGPGLNAWSMRSLGWLDETRVWSTTSNAFDTTIQLRPLHSHELSGHLAAQIGEYLIEFRIPERWDAAIPRPCILVHRFNSNHSYLMPAHSGSQDIVAGDKFQEGIPDLSIFGYKLVEVVQIDVASKTAIIRLRQHPSSIRDIEKEIAAKVLGGIPVDGEGFIIIGGKIIRVPPRGPITEIVKQLSNYLELDNFTIGRANAISIQKQILESIIISTASLHQETLPFSEHPPGYNHKSSENH
;
A
#
# COMPACT_ATOMS: atom_id res chain seq x y z
N MET A 1 70.17 2.06 -72.96
CA MET A 1 69.78 1.04 -73.95
C MET A 1 68.26 0.98 -74.00
N LYS A 2 67.67 1.40 -75.14
CA LYS A 2 66.38 1.04 -75.79
C LYS A 2 65.14 0.73 -74.92
N THR A 3 63.92 1.27 -75.10
CA THR A 3 63.28 2.25 -76.00
C THR A 3 61.83 2.48 -75.47
N ILE A 4 61.32 3.71 -75.54
CA ILE A 4 59.92 4.22 -75.31
C ILE A 4 59.03 3.81 -76.53
N PRO A 5 57.65 3.74 -76.59
CA PRO A 5 56.57 4.68 -76.14
C PRO A 5 55.24 4.01 -75.70
N SER A 6 54.05 4.62 -75.55
CA SER A 6 53.45 5.90 -75.11
C SER A 6 51.94 5.82 -75.46
N GLN A 7 51.04 6.44 -74.66
CA GLN A 7 49.72 6.98 -75.09
C GLN A 7 48.62 5.99 -75.54
N THR A 8 47.30 6.21 -75.47
CA THR A 8 46.28 6.98 -74.72
C THR A 8 44.92 6.50 -75.30
N GLU A 9 43.85 6.48 -74.48
CA GLU A 9 42.41 6.55 -74.84
C GLU A 9 41.82 5.46 -75.78
N THR A 10 40.61 4.92 -75.57
CA THR A 10 39.30 5.59 -75.67
C THR A 10 38.17 4.72 -75.07
N GLN A 11 37.11 5.40 -74.64
CA GLN A 11 35.87 4.98 -73.98
C GLN A 11 34.91 4.07 -74.77
N MET A 12 33.85 3.67 -74.04
CA MET A 12 32.46 3.31 -74.44
C MET A 12 32.18 1.88 -74.89
N GLU A 13 31.00 1.28 -74.70
CA GLU A 13 29.85 1.32 -73.77
C GLU A 13 28.81 0.38 -74.44
N THR A 14 28.19 -0.57 -73.74
CA THR A 14 26.87 -1.22 -74.04
C THR A 14 26.48 -2.12 -72.85
N PHE A 15 25.49 -1.82 -71.99
CA PHE A 15 24.00 -2.04 -72.06
C PHE A 15 23.61 -3.52 -72.36
N GLU A 16 22.76 -4.28 -71.64
CA GLU A 16 21.50 -4.10 -70.86
C GLU A 16 21.36 -5.23 -69.78
N GLU A 17 20.93 -4.95 -68.54
CA GLU A 17 19.58 -5.09 -67.93
C GLU A 17 18.88 -6.48 -67.93
N SER A 18 18.60 -7.01 -66.72
CA SER A 18 17.25 -7.47 -66.33
C SER A 18 17.09 -7.64 -64.80
N HIS A 19 15.92 -7.23 -64.32
CA HIS A 19 15.49 -6.98 -62.93
C HIS A 19 15.37 -8.18 -61.97
N LEU A 20 15.59 -7.93 -60.66
CA LEU A 20 14.66 -8.36 -59.61
C LEU A 20 14.65 -7.43 -58.38
N SER A 21 13.44 -7.00 -58.04
CA SER A 21 13.00 -6.06 -57.00
C SER A 21 13.50 -6.35 -55.57
N ILE A 22 14.15 -5.37 -54.94
CA ILE A 22 14.25 -5.26 -53.47
C ILE A 22 13.30 -4.15 -52.99
N LYS A 23 12.16 -4.56 -52.44
CA LYS A 23 11.23 -3.69 -51.73
C LYS A 23 11.88 -3.18 -50.44
N SER A 24 11.95 -1.85 -50.30
CA SER A 24 11.74 -1.06 -49.08
C SER A 24 12.04 -1.77 -47.75
N ARG A 25 13.27 -1.63 -47.23
CA ARG A 25 13.54 -1.80 -45.79
C ARG A 25 13.24 -0.48 -45.08
N HIS A 26 12.22 -0.49 -44.23
CA HIS A 26 12.02 0.51 -43.20
C HIS A 26 13.32 0.69 -42.40
N THR A 27 13.93 1.87 -42.51
CA THR A 27 14.95 2.33 -41.55
C THR A 27 14.27 2.55 -40.21
N GLN A 28 14.49 1.62 -39.29
CA GLN A 28 14.19 1.79 -37.88
C GLN A 28 15.13 2.88 -37.36
N GLU A 29 14.63 4.11 -37.20
CA GLU A 29 15.37 5.16 -36.52
C GLU A 29 15.61 4.72 -35.07
N PHE A 30 16.84 4.28 -34.80
CA PHE A 30 17.30 4.00 -33.45
C PHE A 30 17.34 5.32 -32.67
N ASN A 31 16.31 5.59 -31.88
CA ASN A 31 16.28 6.74 -31.00
C ASN A 31 17.30 6.54 -29.89
N LEU A 32 18.50 7.11 -30.07
CA LEU A 32 19.60 7.07 -29.11
C LEU A 32 19.17 7.55 -27.72
N ALA A 33 18.20 8.47 -27.62
CA ALA A 33 17.65 8.93 -26.34
C ALA A 33 16.84 7.84 -25.62
N LYS A 34 16.11 6.99 -26.37
CA LYS A 34 15.40 5.82 -25.81
C LYS A 34 16.39 4.78 -25.28
N ILE A 35 17.44 4.49 -26.05
CA ILE A 35 18.49 3.55 -25.62
C ILE A 35 19.23 4.09 -24.39
N ILE A 36 19.57 5.38 -24.36
CA ILE A 36 20.22 6.00 -23.19
C ILE A 36 19.27 6.01 -21.99
N ALA A 37 17.97 6.23 -22.17
CA ALA A 37 16.98 6.14 -21.09
C ALA A 37 16.84 4.70 -20.55
N GLU A 38 16.77 3.71 -21.44
CA GLU A 38 16.75 2.28 -21.07
C GLU A 38 18.04 1.82 -20.39
N LEU A 39 19.21 2.31 -20.83
CA LEU A 39 20.49 2.02 -20.19
C LEU A 39 20.62 2.70 -18.82
N ARG A 40 20.02 3.88 -18.63
CA ARG A 40 19.96 4.56 -17.33
C ARG A 40 19.06 3.81 -16.36
N THR A 41 17.87 3.37 -16.79
CA THR A 41 17.00 2.53 -15.94
C THR A 41 17.63 1.19 -15.61
N TYR A 42 18.49 0.64 -16.47
CA TYR A 42 19.30 -0.55 -16.15
C TYR A 42 20.41 -0.26 -15.13
N ARG A 43 20.98 0.95 -15.15
CA ARG A 43 22.06 1.36 -14.24
C ARG A 43 21.57 1.66 -12.83
N ASP A 44 20.31 2.09 -12.70
CA ASP A 44 19.69 2.45 -11.42
C ASP A 44 18.91 1.29 -10.77
N ARG A 45 18.93 0.10 -11.37
CA ARG A 45 18.23 -1.08 -10.85
C ARG A 45 19.02 -1.74 -9.72
N VAL A 46 18.36 -1.97 -8.59
CA VAL A 46 18.89 -2.71 -7.45
C VAL A 46 18.76 -4.21 -7.72
N ILE A 47 19.88 -4.92 -7.75
CA ILE A 47 19.92 -6.38 -7.83
C ILE A 47 19.69 -6.94 -6.43
N SER A 48 18.58 -7.64 -6.23
CA SER A 48 18.14 -8.15 -4.92
C SER A 48 17.70 -9.61 -4.97
N PRO A 49 18.59 -10.56 -5.32
CA PRO A 49 18.23 -11.96 -5.48
C PRO A 49 17.93 -12.62 -4.13
N TRP A 50 17.05 -13.63 -4.15
CA TRP A 50 16.67 -14.41 -2.97
C TRP A 50 17.17 -15.86 -3.08
N ALA A 51 17.61 -16.42 -1.95
CA ALA A 51 17.88 -17.84 -1.79
C ALA A 51 16.61 -18.53 -1.30
N ILE A 52 16.05 -19.44 -2.11
CA ILE A 52 14.85 -20.19 -1.76
C ILE A 52 15.30 -21.56 -1.27
N ILE A 53 15.17 -21.82 0.02
CA ILE A 53 15.66 -23.03 0.68
C ILE A 53 14.48 -23.95 0.96
N LEU A 54 14.47 -25.13 0.35
CA LEU A 54 13.43 -26.12 0.60
C LEU A 54 13.84 -27.04 1.75
N VAL A 55 12.95 -27.26 2.71
CA VAL A 55 13.26 -28.09 3.88
C VAL A 55 12.13 -29.03 4.23
N ARG A 56 12.50 -30.21 4.73
CA ARG A 56 11.57 -31.13 5.39
C ARG A 56 12.05 -31.44 6.80
N PHE A 57 11.14 -31.81 7.68
CA PHE A 57 11.50 -32.31 8.99
C PHE A 57 12.06 -33.73 8.91
N SER A 58 12.79 -34.15 9.94
CA SER A 58 13.46 -35.45 10.01
C SER A 58 12.51 -36.64 9.88
N ASP A 59 11.25 -36.47 10.28
CA ASP A 59 10.21 -37.48 10.26
C ASP A 59 9.17 -37.30 9.15
N ASP A 60 9.37 -36.37 8.22
CA ASP A 60 8.53 -36.26 7.04
C ASP A 60 8.84 -37.39 6.03
N THR A 61 7.82 -38.17 5.70
CA THR A 61 7.93 -39.30 4.75
C THR A 61 7.26 -39.03 3.40
N ASP A 62 6.61 -37.87 3.24
CA ASP A 62 5.90 -37.55 2.01
C ASP A 62 6.84 -37.42 0.80
N PRO A 63 6.37 -37.76 -0.41
CA PRO A 63 7.13 -37.54 -1.63
C PRO A 63 7.53 -36.08 -1.79
N LEU A 64 8.79 -35.85 -2.16
CA LEU A 64 9.30 -34.50 -2.39
C LEU A 64 8.75 -33.94 -3.71
N PRO A 65 8.09 -32.77 -3.71
CA PRO A 65 7.72 -32.09 -4.94
C PRO A 65 8.95 -31.76 -5.80
N PRO A 66 8.81 -31.71 -7.14
CA PRO A 66 9.91 -31.35 -8.01
C PRO A 66 10.33 -29.89 -7.78
N LEU A 67 11.64 -29.62 -7.85
CA LEU A 67 12.19 -28.27 -7.67
C LEU A 67 11.62 -27.29 -8.70
N THR A 68 11.28 -27.78 -9.89
CA THR A 68 10.74 -26.98 -11.00
C THR A 68 9.54 -26.16 -10.60
N LYS A 69 8.66 -26.66 -9.71
CA LYS A 69 7.50 -25.93 -9.17
C LYS A 69 7.92 -24.64 -8.45
N TYR A 70 9.00 -24.71 -7.68
CA TYR A 70 9.55 -23.56 -6.94
C TYR A 70 10.38 -22.67 -7.85
N GLU A 71 11.10 -23.25 -8.82
CA GLU A 71 11.86 -22.49 -9.80
C GLU A 71 10.94 -21.64 -10.69
N ASP A 72 9.76 -22.17 -11.08
CA ASP A 72 8.74 -21.41 -11.82
C ASP A 72 8.27 -20.20 -11.02
N LEU A 73 7.95 -20.40 -9.75
CA LEU A 73 7.44 -19.33 -8.91
C LEU A 73 8.50 -18.25 -8.59
N PHE A 74 9.71 -18.66 -8.21
CA PHE A 74 10.68 -17.74 -7.58
C PHE A 74 11.82 -17.26 -8.47
N THR A 75 12.00 -17.85 -9.66
CA THR A 75 13.19 -17.57 -10.48
C THR A 75 12.81 -17.11 -11.88
N ARG A 76 13.81 -16.72 -12.67
CA ARG A 76 13.61 -16.33 -14.08
C ARG A 76 12.98 -17.42 -14.96
N ARG A 77 12.86 -18.67 -14.47
CA ARG A 77 12.29 -19.80 -15.22
C ARG A 77 10.81 -19.57 -15.56
N GLY A 78 10.01 -19.09 -14.62
CA GLY A 78 8.57 -18.78 -14.84
C GLY A 78 8.30 -17.31 -15.16
N ARG A 79 9.31 -16.57 -15.64
CA ARG A 79 9.13 -15.16 -16.00
C ARG A 79 8.15 -15.04 -17.16
N GLY A 80 7.18 -14.14 -17.04
CA GLY A 80 6.07 -13.94 -17.97
C GLY A 80 4.77 -14.56 -17.49
N ASP A 81 4.81 -15.43 -16.47
CA ASP A 81 3.66 -16.17 -15.96
C ASP A 81 3.06 -15.55 -14.68
N LEU A 82 3.37 -14.27 -14.39
CA LEU A 82 3.00 -13.60 -13.14
C LEU A 82 3.67 -14.27 -11.93
N ASN A 83 4.94 -14.63 -12.07
CA ASN A 83 5.72 -15.20 -10.97
C ASN A 83 6.32 -14.11 -10.07
N MET A 84 7.15 -14.47 -9.09
CA MET A 84 7.75 -13.48 -8.18
C MET A 84 8.74 -12.54 -8.87
N VAL A 85 9.41 -12.98 -9.93
CA VAL A 85 10.28 -12.11 -10.72
C VAL A 85 9.43 -11.03 -11.40
N ASP A 86 8.31 -11.40 -12.01
CA ASP A 86 7.37 -10.44 -12.61
C ASP A 86 6.76 -9.52 -11.56
N PHE A 87 6.37 -10.07 -10.40
CA PHE A 87 5.78 -9.31 -9.30
C PHE A 87 6.70 -8.18 -8.86
N PHE A 88 7.93 -8.49 -8.43
CA PHE A 88 8.85 -7.46 -7.97
C PHE A 88 9.32 -6.56 -9.10
N TYR A 89 9.37 -7.04 -10.34
CA TYR A 89 9.68 -6.20 -11.49
C TYR A 89 8.61 -5.12 -11.70
N GLU A 90 7.33 -5.52 -11.74
CA GLU A 90 6.20 -4.61 -12.00
C GLU A 90 5.90 -3.73 -10.77
N MET A 91 5.82 -4.31 -9.58
CA MET A 91 5.56 -3.59 -8.32
C MET A 91 6.69 -2.64 -7.93
N SER A 92 7.90 -2.82 -8.48
CA SER A 92 9.01 -1.88 -8.24
C SER A 92 9.16 -0.78 -9.31
N HIS A 93 8.26 -0.72 -10.30
CA HIS A 93 8.46 0.06 -11.53
C HIS A 93 9.85 -0.17 -12.14
N HIS A 94 10.25 -1.44 -12.21
CA HIS A 94 11.52 -1.89 -12.78
C HIS A 94 12.77 -1.45 -12.00
N LYS A 95 12.64 -0.99 -10.74
CA LYS A 95 13.77 -0.59 -9.90
C LYS A 95 14.42 -1.74 -9.14
N ILE A 96 13.74 -2.87 -8.99
CA ILE A 96 14.30 -4.09 -8.40
C ILE A 96 14.39 -5.19 -9.47
N ASP A 97 15.51 -5.91 -9.44
CA ASP A 97 15.69 -7.17 -10.14
C ASP A 97 15.93 -8.31 -9.15
N ILE A 98 15.02 -9.28 -9.10
CA ILE A 98 15.23 -10.51 -8.33
C ILE A 98 15.53 -11.72 -9.22
N SER A 99 15.80 -11.54 -10.52
CA SER A 99 15.99 -12.65 -11.47
C SER A 99 17.22 -13.53 -11.20
N GLY A 100 18.15 -13.05 -10.37
CA GLY A 100 19.28 -13.82 -9.83
C GLY A 100 18.91 -14.80 -8.71
N SER A 101 17.65 -14.85 -8.28
CA SER A 101 17.16 -15.78 -7.25
C SER A 101 17.36 -17.23 -7.66
N ARG A 102 17.63 -18.11 -6.68
CA ARG A 102 17.87 -19.54 -6.92
C ARG A 102 17.17 -20.41 -5.87
N VAL A 103 16.70 -21.56 -6.32
CA VAL A 103 16.14 -22.61 -5.45
C VAL A 103 17.23 -23.60 -5.05
N PHE A 104 17.26 -23.92 -3.77
CA PHE A 104 18.14 -24.89 -3.15
C PHE A 104 17.29 -26.02 -2.59
N GLY A 105 17.71 -27.25 -2.90
CA GLY A 105 16.87 -28.43 -2.80
C GLY A 105 16.44 -28.82 -1.40
N TRP A 106 15.82 -29.99 -1.30
CA TRP A 106 15.19 -30.49 -0.08
C TRP A 106 16.20 -30.92 0.99
N TYR A 107 16.52 -30.02 1.90
CA TYR A 107 17.32 -30.36 3.08
C TYR A 107 16.47 -31.02 4.16
N THR A 108 17.00 -32.04 4.80
CA THR A 108 16.35 -32.69 5.95
C THR A 108 16.86 -32.02 7.23
N LEU A 109 15.94 -31.37 7.95
CA LEU A 109 16.19 -30.78 9.26
C LEU A 109 16.42 -31.89 10.30
N ASP A 110 17.14 -31.57 11.37
CA ASP A 110 17.36 -32.53 12.47
C ASP A 110 16.13 -32.64 13.38
N GLN A 111 15.30 -31.59 13.38
CA GLN A 111 14.09 -31.50 14.18
C GLN A 111 12.98 -32.37 13.59
N ARG A 112 12.09 -32.86 14.45
CA ARG A 112 10.84 -33.50 14.02
C ARG A 112 9.79 -32.43 13.74
N ARG A 113 8.77 -32.75 12.95
CA ARG A 113 7.66 -31.82 12.69
C ARG A 113 6.97 -31.38 13.97
N ALA A 114 6.77 -32.31 14.91
CA ALA A 114 6.18 -32.02 16.22
C ALA A 114 7.05 -31.11 17.12
N ASP A 115 8.29 -30.80 16.71
CA ASP A 115 9.14 -29.83 17.39
C ASP A 115 8.93 -28.40 16.89
N TYR A 116 8.32 -28.24 15.71
CA TYR A 116 7.92 -26.93 15.20
C TYR A 116 6.61 -26.48 15.85
N VAL A 117 6.66 -25.33 16.52
CA VAL A 117 5.52 -24.77 17.27
C VAL A 117 4.95 -23.51 16.64
N GLY A 118 5.43 -23.09 15.46
CA GLY A 118 4.90 -21.91 14.76
C GLY A 118 5.22 -20.60 15.48
N ASN A 119 4.23 -19.69 15.51
CA ASN A 119 4.34 -18.33 16.05
C ASN A 119 4.30 -18.25 17.59
N VAL A 120 5.16 -19.00 18.28
CA VAL A 120 5.20 -19.04 19.75
C VAL A 120 6.44 -18.31 20.27
N TYR A 121 6.21 -17.36 21.19
CA TYR A 121 7.24 -16.57 21.85
C TYR A 121 6.99 -16.49 23.37
N PRO A 122 8.01 -16.71 24.22
CA PRO A 122 9.35 -17.19 23.87
C PRO A 122 9.34 -18.63 23.32
N GLN A 123 10.39 -19.02 22.58
CA GLN A 123 10.54 -20.39 22.07
C GLN A 123 10.61 -21.39 23.25
N PRO A 124 9.74 -22.41 23.31
CA PRO A 124 9.82 -23.44 24.35
C PRO A 124 11.12 -24.26 24.27
N VAL A 125 11.61 -24.71 25.43
CA VAL A 125 12.81 -25.55 25.50
C VAL A 125 12.61 -26.85 24.69
N GLY A 126 13.57 -27.17 23.82
CA GLY A 126 13.52 -28.36 22.96
C GLY A 126 12.56 -28.27 21.78
N LYS A 127 11.96 -27.09 21.53
CA LYS A 127 11.11 -26.80 20.37
C LYS A 127 11.75 -25.73 19.50
N ILE A 128 11.27 -25.57 18.27
CA ILE A 128 11.64 -24.49 17.35
C ILE A 128 10.42 -23.69 16.92
N ASN A 129 10.52 -22.36 16.95
CA ASN A 129 9.49 -21.46 16.41
C ASN A 129 9.89 -21.01 14.99
N ARG A 130 9.23 -19.98 14.44
CA ARG A 130 9.55 -19.40 13.12
C ARG A 130 11.02 -19.05 12.94
N ASN A 131 11.63 -18.40 13.93
CA ASN A 131 13.06 -18.03 13.87
C ASN A 131 13.93 -19.29 13.92
N GLY A 132 13.62 -20.24 14.79
CA GLY A 132 14.33 -21.52 14.86
C GLY A 132 14.26 -22.33 13.55
N LEU A 133 13.12 -22.31 12.86
CA LEU A 133 12.97 -22.95 11.54
C LEU A 133 13.83 -22.24 10.47
N LEU A 134 13.77 -20.90 10.42
CA LEU A 134 14.59 -20.09 9.52
C LEU A 134 16.09 -20.35 9.72
N ASP A 135 16.55 -20.37 10.97
CA ASP A 135 17.95 -20.60 11.32
C ASP A 135 18.40 -22.02 10.98
N ALA A 136 17.57 -23.03 11.27
CA ALA A 136 17.87 -24.43 10.93
C ALA A 136 17.98 -24.63 9.41
N ALA A 137 17.08 -24.01 8.63
CA ALA A 137 17.13 -24.07 7.17
C ALA A 137 18.39 -23.41 6.60
N ARG A 138 18.76 -22.21 7.09
CA ARG A 138 19.99 -21.52 6.72
C ARG A 138 21.22 -22.38 7.03
N ALA A 139 21.28 -22.98 8.21
CA ALA A 139 22.38 -23.83 8.61
C ALA A 139 22.54 -25.05 7.69
N LYS A 140 21.43 -25.70 7.29
CA LYS A 140 21.48 -26.82 6.33
C LYS A 140 21.95 -26.38 4.94
N ALA A 141 21.50 -25.24 4.44
CA ALA A 141 21.96 -24.71 3.15
C ALA A 141 23.46 -24.39 3.17
N ILE A 142 23.95 -23.72 4.22
CA ILE A 142 25.37 -23.43 4.40
C ILE A 142 26.20 -24.72 4.48
N ALA A 143 25.75 -25.71 5.25
CA ALA A 143 26.42 -27.01 5.36
C ALA A 143 26.47 -27.76 4.02
N ALA A 144 25.50 -27.52 3.13
CA ALA A 144 25.47 -28.04 1.76
C ALA A 144 26.29 -27.21 0.75
N GLY A 145 27.00 -26.16 1.21
CA GLY A 145 27.88 -25.33 0.39
C GLY A 145 27.20 -24.13 -0.27
N VAL A 146 25.99 -23.76 0.14
CA VAL A 146 25.32 -22.54 -0.37
C VAL A 146 25.91 -21.31 0.33
N ASN A 147 26.49 -20.41 -0.46
CA ASN A 147 26.92 -19.11 0.02
C ASN A 147 25.73 -18.15 0.09
N LEU A 148 25.09 -18.07 1.25
CA LEU A 148 23.92 -17.19 1.43
C LEU A 148 24.26 -15.69 1.33
N ALA A 149 25.53 -15.30 1.42
CA ALA A 149 25.96 -13.91 1.26
C ALA A 149 25.83 -13.40 -0.20
N ASP A 150 25.66 -14.31 -1.18
CA ASP A 150 25.41 -13.95 -2.58
C ASP A 150 23.95 -13.50 -2.82
N TYR A 151 23.10 -13.56 -1.78
CA TYR A 151 21.68 -13.26 -1.83
C TYR A 151 21.31 -12.14 -0.87
N SER A 152 20.37 -11.30 -1.28
CA SER A 152 19.84 -10.22 -0.46
C SER A 152 18.85 -10.71 0.59
N GLY A 153 18.14 -11.82 0.31
CA GLY A 153 17.17 -12.41 1.24
C GLY A 153 17.04 -13.92 1.13
N VAL A 154 16.29 -14.50 2.07
CA VAL A 154 16.05 -15.94 2.16
C VAL A 154 14.56 -16.24 2.26
N VAL A 155 14.05 -17.12 1.39
CA VAL A 155 12.75 -17.77 1.58
C VAL A 155 13.01 -19.19 2.06
N VAL A 156 12.34 -19.62 3.13
CA VAL A 156 12.34 -21.03 3.53
C VAL A 156 10.97 -21.62 3.22
N SER A 157 10.95 -22.69 2.42
CA SER A 157 9.72 -23.41 2.11
C SER A 157 9.71 -24.79 2.77
N GLY A 158 8.78 -25.00 3.69
CA GLY A 158 8.55 -26.29 4.33
C GLY A 158 7.82 -27.28 3.42
N LEU A 159 8.22 -28.54 3.46
CA LEU A 159 7.36 -29.64 3.01
C LEU A 159 6.14 -29.66 3.92
N ASN A 160 4.92 -29.77 3.38
CA ASN A 160 3.67 -29.67 4.14
C ASN A 160 3.53 -28.41 5.00
N ALA A 161 2.43 -28.30 5.75
CA ALA A 161 2.05 -27.08 6.44
C ALA A 161 3.13 -26.58 7.41
N VAL A 162 3.55 -25.33 7.21
CA VAL A 162 4.27 -24.51 8.20
C VAL A 162 3.62 -23.13 8.23
N ASP A 163 4.19 -22.18 8.98
CA ASP A 163 3.60 -20.84 8.99
C ASP A 163 3.94 -20.10 7.69
N LEU A 164 3.01 -19.25 7.25
CA LEU A 164 3.25 -18.19 6.28
C LEU A 164 3.65 -16.93 7.04
N CYS A 165 4.84 -16.39 6.78
CA CYS A 165 5.36 -15.24 7.52
C CYS A 165 6.53 -14.55 6.82
N GLY A 166 6.55 -13.23 6.81
CA GLY A 166 7.67 -12.39 6.43
C GLY A 166 8.25 -11.65 7.64
N TRP A 167 9.53 -11.29 7.58
CA TRP A 167 10.17 -10.47 8.60
C TRP A 167 10.37 -9.05 8.08
N VAL A 168 9.69 -8.10 8.71
CA VAL A 168 9.76 -6.67 8.37
C VAL A 168 11.23 -6.19 8.41
N GLY A 169 11.78 -5.85 7.24
CA GLY A 169 13.17 -5.41 7.06
C GLY A 169 14.22 -6.50 7.28
N GLY A 170 13.81 -7.75 7.52
CA GLY A 170 14.71 -8.87 7.80
C GLY A 170 15.18 -9.63 6.56
N MET A 171 14.68 -9.25 5.37
CA MET A 171 14.92 -9.96 4.10
C MET A 171 14.72 -11.48 4.24
N ALA A 172 13.64 -11.87 4.91
CA ALA A 172 13.31 -13.28 5.14
C ALA A 172 11.81 -13.53 5.00
N ALA A 173 11.45 -14.72 4.52
CA ALA A 173 10.08 -15.21 4.47
C ALA A 173 10.02 -16.73 4.70
N LEU A 174 8.91 -17.20 5.27
CA LEU A 174 8.49 -18.60 5.35
C LEU A 174 7.28 -18.81 4.47
N CYS A 175 7.26 -19.97 3.82
CA CYS A 175 6.06 -20.51 3.20
C CYS A 175 6.09 -22.03 3.28
N ASP A 176 5.08 -22.65 2.70
CA ASP A 176 4.92 -24.09 2.67
C ASP A 176 4.42 -24.59 1.31
N SER A 177 4.12 -25.87 1.23
CA SER A 177 3.61 -26.51 0.02
C SER A 177 2.22 -26.02 -0.43
N PHE A 178 1.48 -25.32 0.45
CA PHE A 178 0.10 -24.86 0.25
C PHE A 178 -0.02 -23.35 0.03
N SER A 179 1.05 -22.60 0.25
CA SER A 179 1.11 -21.13 0.15
C SER A 179 1.99 -20.64 -1.01
N LEU A 180 2.22 -21.50 -2.01
CA LEU A 180 3.02 -21.20 -3.20
C LEU A 180 2.22 -20.37 -4.23
N SER A 181 1.78 -19.19 -3.84
CA SER A 181 1.08 -18.25 -4.71
C SER A 181 1.77 -16.87 -4.71
N PRO A 182 1.86 -16.19 -5.87
CA PRO A 182 2.39 -14.83 -5.96
C PRO A 182 1.67 -13.82 -5.07
N SER A 183 0.38 -14.00 -4.83
CA SER A 183 -0.40 -13.15 -3.92
C SER A 183 0.13 -13.19 -2.48
N LEU A 184 0.33 -14.39 -1.93
CA LEU A 184 0.84 -14.61 -0.58
C LEU A 184 2.34 -14.31 -0.49
N MET A 185 3.11 -14.79 -1.47
CA MET A 185 4.56 -14.56 -1.47
C MET A 185 4.92 -13.10 -1.74
N GLY A 186 4.09 -12.35 -2.48
CA GLY A 186 4.23 -10.90 -2.65
C GLY A 186 4.14 -10.16 -1.32
N GLN A 187 3.20 -10.55 -0.45
CA GLN A 187 3.09 -10.04 0.91
C GLN A 187 4.31 -10.42 1.76
N GLU A 188 4.62 -11.72 1.87
CA GLU A 188 5.67 -12.17 2.80
C GLU A 188 7.08 -11.73 2.39
N MET A 189 7.40 -11.74 1.10
CA MET A 189 8.66 -11.18 0.61
C MET A 189 8.65 -9.65 0.67
N GLY A 190 7.48 -9.00 0.56
CA GLY A 190 7.30 -7.56 0.74
C GLY A 190 7.68 -7.09 2.14
N HIS A 191 7.33 -7.86 3.18
CA HIS A 191 7.84 -7.63 4.54
C HIS A 191 9.36 -7.63 4.58
N GLY A 192 10.03 -8.51 3.84
CA GLY A 192 11.49 -8.53 3.75
C GLY A 192 12.11 -7.17 3.42
N TYR A 193 11.44 -6.39 2.55
CA TYR A 193 11.85 -5.04 2.16
C TYR A 193 11.40 -3.93 3.13
N GLY A 194 10.61 -4.26 4.15
CA GLY A 194 10.19 -3.32 5.20
C GLY A 194 8.74 -2.87 5.11
N LEU A 195 7.90 -3.48 4.28
CA LEU A 195 6.46 -3.16 4.27
C LEU A 195 5.77 -3.71 5.50
N ASP A 196 4.93 -2.91 6.13
CA ASP A 196 3.92 -3.38 7.09
C ASP A 196 2.57 -3.61 6.40
N HIS A 197 1.62 -4.20 7.12
CA HIS A 197 0.28 -4.43 6.59
C HIS A 197 -0.45 -3.14 6.24
N ALA A 198 -1.26 -3.19 5.18
CA ALA A 198 -2.06 -2.06 4.76
C ALA A 198 -3.33 -1.93 5.62
N ARG A 199 -3.80 -0.70 5.78
CA ARG A 199 -4.91 -0.34 6.69
C ARG A 199 -6.00 0.44 5.98
N LEU A 200 -7.14 0.59 6.65
CA LEU A 200 -8.23 1.47 6.26
C LEU A 200 -8.22 2.71 7.13
N ASN A 201 -8.43 3.88 6.53
CA ASN A 201 -8.55 5.11 7.31
C ASN A 201 -9.67 5.01 8.36
N GLY A 202 -9.35 5.39 9.60
CA GLY A 202 -10.24 5.24 10.75
C GLY A 202 -9.98 3.98 11.59
N SER A 203 -9.10 3.08 11.16
CA SER A 203 -8.64 1.93 11.95
C SER A 203 -7.11 1.89 12.03
N THR A 204 -6.58 1.30 13.11
CA THR A 204 -5.17 0.92 13.25
C THR A 204 -4.98 -0.60 13.16
N GLU A 205 -6.04 -1.33 12.82
CA GLU A 205 -5.97 -2.76 12.55
C GLU A 205 -5.29 -3.00 11.19
N ASP A 206 -4.44 -4.01 11.16
CA ASP A 206 -3.80 -4.54 9.97
C ASP A 206 -4.78 -5.32 9.09
N TYR A 207 -4.41 -5.51 7.82
CA TYR A 207 -5.19 -6.25 6.82
C TYR A 207 -6.57 -5.64 6.55
N ARG A 208 -6.61 -4.31 6.34
CA ARG A 208 -7.88 -3.57 6.15
C ARG A 208 -8.02 -2.92 4.77
N ASP A 209 -7.02 -3.05 3.90
CA ASP A 209 -7.03 -2.52 2.54
C ASP A 209 -7.14 -3.66 1.51
N PRO A 210 -8.35 -3.98 1.00
CA PRO A 210 -8.53 -5.08 0.05
C PRO A 210 -7.83 -4.87 -1.30
N TRP A 211 -7.27 -3.69 -1.57
CA TRP A 211 -6.64 -3.34 -2.84
C TRP A 211 -5.10 -3.40 -2.81
N ASP A 212 -4.51 -3.74 -1.66
CA ASP A 212 -3.07 -3.87 -1.50
C ASP A 212 -2.68 -5.30 -1.12
N VAL A 213 -1.63 -5.81 -1.75
CA VAL A 213 -1.08 -7.14 -1.47
C VAL A 213 -0.78 -7.36 0.02
N MET A 214 -0.44 -6.30 0.76
CA MET A 214 -0.15 -6.28 2.20
C MET A 214 -1.40 -6.47 3.08
N SER A 215 -2.56 -6.76 2.48
CA SER A 215 -3.76 -7.25 3.17
C SER A 215 -4.31 -8.57 2.60
N THR A 216 -3.63 -9.19 1.63
CA THR A 216 -4.23 -10.19 0.72
C THR A 216 -4.91 -11.34 1.45
N ALA A 217 -4.26 -11.91 2.47
CA ALA A 217 -4.78 -13.06 3.20
C ALA A 217 -6.17 -12.82 3.85
N ALA A 218 -6.55 -11.57 4.09
CA ALA A 218 -7.87 -11.21 4.63
C ALA A 218 -8.95 -11.08 3.55
N TYR A 219 -8.58 -11.05 2.26
CA TYR A 219 -9.46 -10.72 1.14
C TYR A 219 -9.28 -11.70 -0.04
N PRO A 220 -9.52 -13.01 0.14
CA PRO A 220 -9.25 -14.02 -0.90
C PRO A 220 -10.07 -13.87 -2.17
N TRP A 221 -11.16 -13.09 -2.16
CA TRP A 221 -11.95 -12.76 -3.35
C TRP A 221 -11.32 -11.63 -4.18
N MET A 222 -10.29 -10.96 -3.69
CA MET A 222 -9.47 -9.99 -4.43
C MET A 222 -8.25 -10.66 -5.10
N GLU A 223 -8.13 -11.99 -4.98
CA GLU A 223 -7.10 -12.80 -5.62
C GLU A 223 -7.67 -13.55 -6.83
N ALA A 224 -7.07 -13.34 -8.00
CA ALA A 224 -7.48 -14.03 -9.22
C ALA A 224 -6.92 -15.45 -9.26
N ASP A 225 -7.70 -16.41 -9.75
CA ASP A 225 -7.21 -17.76 -10.02
C ASP A 225 -6.14 -17.73 -11.11
N HIS A 226 -5.07 -18.51 -10.90
CA HIS A 226 -3.97 -18.64 -11.86
C HIS A 226 -3.67 -20.10 -12.15
N SER A 227 -3.54 -20.47 -13.43
CA SER A 227 -3.34 -21.86 -13.85
C SER A 227 -2.06 -22.47 -13.29
N GLU A 228 -1.00 -21.67 -13.15
CA GLU A 228 0.31 -22.17 -12.69
C GLU A 228 0.51 -22.05 -11.18
N PHE A 229 -0.06 -21.02 -10.53
CA PHE A 229 0.36 -20.59 -9.19
C PHE A 229 -0.77 -20.48 -8.17
N THR A 230 -1.94 -21.05 -8.45
CA THR A 230 -3.15 -20.96 -7.63
C THR A 230 -3.78 -19.57 -7.64
N LYS A 231 -3.09 -18.55 -7.12
CA LYS A 231 -3.62 -17.19 -6.92
C LYS A 231 -2.60 -16.11 -7.26
N VAL A 232 -3.08 -15.02 -7.86
CA VAL A 232 -2.29 -13.80 -8.13
C VAL A 232 -3.07 -12.57 -7.66
N GLY A 233 -2.33 -11.55 -7.24
CA GLY A 233 -2.93 -10.27 -6.91
C GLY A 233 -3.50 -10.11 -5.51
N PRO A 234 -3.99 -8.91 -5.15
CA PRO A 234 -3.81 -7.65 -5.88
C PRO A 234 -2.34 -7.19 -5.90
N GLY A 235 -2.01 -6.17 -6.69
CA GLY A 235 -0.69 -5.52 -6.62
C GLY A 235 -0.55 -4.55 -5.43
N LEU A 236 0.66 -4.02 -5.20
CA LEU A 236 0.93 -2.97 -4.20
C LEU A 236 0.19 -1.66 -4.53
N ASN A 237 -0.23 -0.91 -3.50
CA ASN A 237 -0.64 0.48 -3.67
C ASN A 237 0.58 1.41 -3.81
N ALA A 238 0.34 2.63 -4.33
CA ALA A 238 1.35 3.61 -4.66
C ALA A 238 2.12 4.11 -3.43
N TRP A 239 1.53 4.12 -2.23
CA TRP A 239 2.25 4.49 -1.01
C TRP A 239 3.22 3.40 -0.56
N SER A 240 2.81 2.13 -0.61
CA SER A 240 3.69 0.99 -0.36
C SER A 240 4.86 0.98 -1.35
N MET A 241 4.60 1.31 -2.62
CA MET A 241 5.67 1.47 -3.62
C MET A 241 6.56 2.68 -3.31
N ARG A 242 5.99 3.83 -2.96
CA ARG A 242 6.78 5.05 -2.67
C ARG A 242 7.64 4.90 -1.41
N SER A 243 7.15 4.24 -0.36
CA SER A 243 7.89 4.08 0.90
C SER A 243 9.21 3.33 0.73
N LEU A 244 9.28 2.43 -0.26
CA LEU A 244 10.49 1.70 -0.65
C LEU A 244 11.31 2.39 -1.75
N GLY A 245 10.89 3.58 -2.19
CA GLY A 245 11.49 4.28 -3.32
C GLY A 245 11.23 3.60 -4.66
N TRP A 246 10.23 2.73 -4.76
CA TRP A 246 9.89 1.96 -5.95
C TRP A 246 9.01 2.72 -6.93
N LEU A 247 8.10 3.56 -6.43
CA LEU A 247 7.25 4.38 -7.28
C LEU A 247 8.12 5.26 -8.21
N ASP A 248 7.76 5.30 -9.48
CA ASP A 248 8.43 6.15 -10.46
C ASP A 248 7.98 7.60 -10.27
N GLU A 249 8.72 8.34 -9.45
CA GLU A 249 8.42 9.74 -9.12
C GLU A 249 8.38 10.67 -10.34
N THR A 250 9.04 10.30 -11.45
CA THR A 250 8.96 11.07 -12.70
C THR A 250 7.59 10.94 -13.39
N ARG A 251 6.82 9.92 -13.00
CA ARG A 251 5.48 9.60 -13.51
C ARG A 251 4.39 9.95 -12.50
N VAL A 252 4.71 10.60 -11.38
CA VAL A 252 3.73 11.11 -10.43
C VAL A 252 3.41 12.56 -10.75
N TRP A 253 2.13 12.85 -11.03
CA TRP A 253 1.70 14.24 -11.14
C TRP A 253 1.78 14.93 -9.77
N SER A 254 2.41 16.10 -9.72
CA SER A 254 2.44 16.96 -8.54
C SER A 254 2.56 18.42 -8.97
N THR A 255 2.30 19.34 -8.05
CA THR A 255 2.45 20.78 -8.26
C THR A 255 3.08 21.44 -7.04
N THR A 256 3.84 22.50 -7.27
CA THR A 256 4.40 23.34 -6.20
C THR A 256 3.38 24.35 -5.67
N SER A 257 2.24 24.51 -6.35
CA SER A 257 1.19 25.41 -5.88
C SER A 257 0.46 24.81 -4.69
N ASN A 258 0.31 25.60 -3.61
CA ASN A 258 -0.48 25.19 -2.45
C ASN A 258 -1.99 25.31 -2.68
N ALA A 259 -2.41 26.03 -3.71
CA ALA A 259 -3.80 26.15 -4.15
C ALA A 259 -3.91 25.93 -5.67
N PHE A 260 -4.82 25.06 -6.10
CA PHE A 260 -5.03 24.75 -7.51
C PHE A 260 -6.40 24.08 -7.73
N ASP A 261 -6.82 24.08 -8.99
CA ASP A 261 -7.96 23.32 -9.50
C ASP A 261 -7.63 22.92 -10.93
N THR A 262 -7.47 21.62 -11.18
CA THR A 262 -6.97 21.11 -12.45
C THR A 262 -7.53 19.74 -12.76
N THR A 263 -7.57 19.40 -14.04
CA THR A 263 -7.90 18.07 -14.52
C THR A 263 -6.64 17.40 -15.07
N ILE A 264 -6.43 16.13 -14.73
CA ILE A 264 -5.31 15.34 -15.23
C ILE A 264 -5.79 13.96 -15.71
N GLN A 265 -4.92 13.27 -16.45
CA GLN A 265 -5.14 11.90 -16.88
C GLN A 265 -4.16 10.97 -16.17
N LEU A 266 -4.69 9.90 -15.57
CA LEU A 266 -3.92 8.78 -15.02
C LEU A 266 -3.95 7.56 -15.94
N ARG A 267 -2.87 6.78 -15.88
CA ARG A 267 -2.71 5.42 -16.38
C ARG A 267 -2.78 4.44 -15.21
N PRO A 268 -3.13 3.15 -15.44
CA PRO A 268 -3.12 2.16 -14.37
C PRO A 268 -1.77 2.12 -13.67
N LEU A 269 -1.77 2.01 -12.34
CA LEU A 269 -0.59 2.17 -11.50
C LEU A 269 0.59 1.31 -11.99
N HIS A 270 0.34 0.03 -12.29
CA HIS A 270 1.37 -0.93 -12.68
C HIS A 270 1.66 -0.96 -14.18
N SER A 271 0.99 -0.14 -15.00
CA SER A 271 1.18 -0.08 -16.45
C SER A 271 2.32 0.86 -16.85
N HIS A 272 3.55 0.56 -16.39
CA HIS A 272 4.74 1.38 -16.65
C HIS A 272 5.04 1.54 -18.15
N GLU A 273 4.66 0.56 -18.97
CA GLU A 273 4.80 0.54 -20.43
C GLU A 273 3.98 1.61 -21.16
N LEU A 274 2.90 2.10 -20.54
CA LEU A 274 2.09 3.18 -21.09
C LEU A 274 2.70 4.53 -20.74
N SER A 275 2.61 5.52 -21.62
CA SER A 275 2.99 6.91 -21.32
C SER A 275 1.89 7.65 -20.55
N GLY A 276 2.26 8.53 -19.62
CA GLY A 276 1.33 9.39 -18.86
C GLY A 276 1.59 9.34 -17.35
N HIS A 277 0.75 9.93 -16.51
CA HIS A 277 0.94 9.83 -15.06
C HIS A 277 0.47 8.46 -14.54
N LEU A 278 1.24 7.79 -13.68
CA LEU A 278 0.86 6.53 -13.03
C LEU A 278 0.18 6.76 -11.66
N ALA A 279 0.49 7.90 -11.05
CA ALA A 279 -0.15 8.37 -9.83
C ALA A 279 -0.22 9.90 -9.82
N ALA A 280 -0.93 10.45 -8.86
CA ALA A 280 -0.93 11.87 -8.55
C ALA A 280 -0.79 12.09 -7.05
N GLN A 281 -0.29 13.28 -6.66
CA GLN A 281 -0.16 13.66 -5.27
C GLN A 281 -0.95 14.95 -4.96
N ILE A 282 -1.69 14.93 -3.85
CA ILE A 282 -2.34 16.10 -3.25
C ILE A 282 -2.10 16.10 -1.73
N GLY A 283 -1.32 17.05 -1.23
CA GLY A 283 -0.89 17.05 0.18
C GLY A 283 -0.19 15.73 0.56
N GLU A 284 -0.71 15.06 1.60
CA GLU A 284 -0.24 13.74 2.05
C GLU A 284 -0.89 12.54 1.36
N TYR A 285 -1.70 12.77 0.33
CA TYR A 285 -2.41 11.70 -0.37
C TYR A 285 -1.75 11.34 -1.70
N LEU A 286 -1.71 10.05 -1.99
CA LEU A 286 -1.45 9.52 -3.32
C LEU A 286 -2.74 9.01 -3.92
N ILE A 287 -2.90 9.27 -5.22
CA ILE A 287 -4.04 8.85 -6.03
C ILE A 287 -3.52 7.91 -7.10
N GLU A 288 -4.18 6.77 -7.26
CA GLU A 288 -3.84 5.75 -8.25
C GLU A 288 -5.07 5.29 -9.02
N PHE A 289 -4.86 4.84 -10.26
CA PHE A 289 -5.88 4.21 -11.08
C PHE A 289 -5.62 2.70 -11.16
N ARG A 290 -6.65 1.89 -10.94
CA ARG A 290 -6.59 0.42 -10.98
C ARG A 290 -7.61 -0.12 -11.97
N ILE A 291 -7.27 -1.21 -12.68
CA ILE A 291 -8.15 -1.89 -13.65
C ILE A 291 -8.13 -3.41 -13.45
N PRO A 292 -9.22 -4.15 -13.73
CA PRO A 292 -9.31 -5.60 -13.53
C PRO A 292 -8.49 -6.41 -14.54
N GLU A 293 -7.17 -6.27 -14.50
CA GLU A 293 -6.23 -6.98 -15.36
C GLU A 293 -4.98 -7.40 -14.60
N ARG A 294 -4.35 -8.49 -15.07
CA ARG A 294 -3.08 -9.00 -14.52
C ARG A 294 -3.15 -9.20 -13.00
N TRP A 295 -2.28 -8.54 -12.23
CA TRP A 295 -2.25 -8.57 -10.77
C TRP A 295 -3.56 -8.12 -10.15
N ASP A 296 -4.33 -7.27 -10.82
CA ASP A 296 -5.61 -6.78 -10.30
C ASP A 296 -6.80 -7.49 -10.94
N ALA A 297 -6.61 -8.63 -11.61
CA ALA A 297 -7.68 -9.29 -12.37
C ALA A 297 -8.95 -9.63 -11.58
N ALA A 298 -8.86 -9.74 -10.25
CA ALA A 298 -10.01 -10.03 -9.37
C ALA A 298 -10.66 -8.78 -8.75
N ILE A 299 -10.13 -7.57 -8.97
CA ILE A 299 -10.81 -6.37 -8.47
C ILE A 299 -12.15 -6.16 -9.19
N PRO A 300 -13.19 -5.65 -8.50
CA PRO A 300 -14.56 -5.70 -9.03
C PRO A 300 -14.80 -4.80 -10.26
N ARG A 301 -14.00 -3.73 -10.43
CA ARG A 301 -14.15 -2.77 -11.52
C ARG A 301 -12.95 -1.81 -11.59
N PRO A 302 -12.75 -1.12 -12.72
CA PRO A 302 -11.86 0.03 -12.82
C PRO A 302 -12.24 1.12 -11.82
N CYS A 303 -11.27 1.63 -11.08
CA CYS A 303 -11.51 2.66 -10.06
C CYS A 303 -10.27 3.49 -9.74
N ILE A 304 -10.50 4.62 -9.10
CA ILE A 304 -9.47 5.43 -8.45
C ILE A 304 -9.44 5.08 -6.97
N LEU A 305 -8.23 4.91 -6.44
CA LEU A 305 -7.98 4.77 -5.01
C LEU A 305 -7.18 5.97 -4.50
N VAL A 306 -7.40 6.30 -3.23
CA VAL A 306 -6.67 7.37 -2.54
C VAL A 306 -6.10 6.77 -1.27
N HIS A 307 -4.81 6.95 -1.06
CA HIS A 307 -4.12 6.46 0.13
C HIS A 307 -3.35 7.58 0.81
N ARG A 308 -3.21 7.49 2.13
CA ARG A 308 -2.19 8.22 2.91
C ARG A 308 -1.22 7.26 3.55
N PHE A 309 -0.10 7.75 4.07
CA PHE A 309 0.91 6.93 4.74
C PHE A 309 1.25 7.49 6.12
N ASN A 310 1.31 6.62 7.13
CA ASN A 310 1.71 7.00 8.49
C ASN A 310 2.27 5.79 9.25
N SER A 311 3.36 6.02 10.00
CA SER A 311 4.00 4.99 10.83
C SER A 311 4.26 3.68 10.10
N ASN A 312 4.78 3.77 8.87
CA ASN A 312 5.05 2.64 7.98
C ASN A 312 3.82 1.88 7.43
N HIS A 313 2.61 2.37 7.68
CA HIS A 313 1.38 1.80 7.12
C HIS A 313 0.75 2.71 6.07
N SER A 314 0.29 2.12 4.96
CA SER A 314 -0.65 2.78 4.06
C SER A 314 -2.08 2.70 4.62
N TYR A 315 -2.88 3.72 4.34
CA TYR A 315 -4.28 3.79 4.74
C TYR A 315 -5.12 4.13 3.52
N LEU A 316 -6.00 3.21 3.11
CA LEU A 316 -7.02 3.46 2.11
C LEU A 316 -8.01 4.52 2.63
N MET A 317 -8.23 5.56 1.85
CA MET A 317 -9.18 6.62 2.14
C MET A 317 -10.53 6.29 1.51
N PRO A 318 -11.63 6.30 2.28
CA PRO A 318 -12.96 6.09 1.72
C PRO A 318 -13.35 7.26 0.80
N ALA A 319 -14.13 6.95 -0.21
CA ALA A 319 -14.84 7.93 -1.02
C ALA A 319 -15.84 8.73 -0.15
N HIS A 320 -16.33 9.84 -0.69
CA HIS A 320 -17.36 10.66 -0.07
C HIS A 320 -18.67 9.88 0.12
N SER A 321 -18.94 8.92 -0.77
CA SER A 321 -20.04 7.96 -0.65
C SER A 321 -19.87 6.93 0.47
N GLY A 322 -18.67 6.82 1.06
CA GLY A 322 -18.30 5.76 2.01
C GLY A 322 -17.76 4.50 1.35
N SER A 323 -17.76 4.41 0.01
CA SER A 323 -17.16 3.31 -0.74
C SER A 323 -15.64 3.24 -0.56
N GLN A 324 -15.07 2.05 -0.71
CA GLN A 324 -13.62 1.79 -0.67
C GLN A 324 -12.94 1.93 -2.05
N ASP A 325 -13.69 2.41 -3.03
CA ASP A 325 -13.25 2.71 -4.39
C ASP A 325 -13.96 3.97 -4.89
N ILE A 326 -13.30 4.74 -5.76
CA ILE A 326 -13.87 5.95 -6.34
C ILE A 326 -14.09 5.71 -7.83
N VAL A 327 -15.34 5.79 -8.27
CA VAL A 327 -15.75 5.62 -9.68
C VAL A 327 -16.21 6.94 -10.28
N ALA A 328 -16.44 6.98 -11.59
CA ALA A 328 -16.90 8.18 -12.27
C ALA A 328 -18.15 8.78 -11.61
N GLY A 329 -18.11 10.07 -11.30
CA GLY A 329 -19.15 10.81 -10.59
C GLY A 329 -19.02 10.79 -9.05
N ASP A 330 -18.10 10.00 -8.49
CA ASP A 330 -17.76 10.01 -7.06
C ASP A 330 -16.44 10.77 -6.81
N LYS A 331 -16.14 11.01 -5.54
CA LYS A 331 -14.99 11.81 -5.11
C LYS A 331 -14.45 11.38 -3.76
N PHE A 332 -13.18 11.65 -3.51
CA PHE A 332 -12.63 11.80 -2.17
C PHE A 332 -12.61 13.29 -1.82
N GLN A 333 -13.00 13.62 -0.58
CA GLN A 333 -13.05 15.01 -0.12
C GLN A 333 -12.59 15.10 1.33
N GLU A 334 -11.65 16.01 1.59
CA GLU A 334 -11.24 16.43 2.93
C GLU A 334 -11.45 17.95 3.08
N GLY A 335 -12.05 18.36 4.19
CA GLY A 335 -12.33 19.78 4.47
C GLY A 335 -13.63 20.32 3.87
N ILE A 336 -13.79 21.64 3.90
CA ILE A 336 -15.02 22.35 3.49
C ILE A 336 -14.73 23.27 2.31
N PRO A 337 -15.35 23.07 1.13
CA PRO A 337 -15.02 23.80 -0.10
C PRO A 337 -15.34 25.29 -0.06
N ASP A 338 -16.42 25.66 0.64
CA ASP A 338 -16.96 27.03 0.61
C ASP A 338 -16.43 27.90 1.76
N LEU A 339 -15.57 27.34 2.61
CA LEU A 339 -15.00 28.01 3.77
C LEU A 339 -13.48 27.96 3.68
N SER A 340 -12.88 28.98 3.05
CA SER A 340 -11.42 29.12 2.88
C SER A 340 -10.63 29.17 4.19
N ILE A 341 -11.30 29.34 5.33
CA ILE A 341 -10.72 29.17 6.67
C ILE A 341 -10.32 27.73 6.94
N PHE A 342 -10.94 26.76 6.28
CA PHE A 342 -10.58 25.35 6.35
C PHE A 342 -9.77 24.98 5.11
N GLY A 343 -8.74 24.16 5.28
CA GLY A 343 -8.07 23.54 4.15
C GLY A 343 -9.07 22.65 3.39
N TYR A 344 -8.87 22.49 2.09
CA TYR A 344 -9.72 21.67 1.26
C TYR A 344 -8.87 20.86 0.28
N LYS A 345 -9.21 19.58 0.12
CA LYS A 345 -8.64 18.67 -0.88
C LYS A 345 -9.77 17.88 -1.52
N LEU A 346 -9.72 17.75 -2.84
CA LEU A 346 -10.70 17.03 -3.64
C LEU A 346 -9.97 16.18 -4.68
N VAL A 347 -10.44 14.94 -4.82
CA VAL A 347 -10.15 14.05 -5.94
C VAL A 347 -11.49 13.60 -6.49
N GLU A 348 -11.92 14.16 -7.62
CA GLU A 348 -13.18 13.82 -8.27
C GLU A 348 -12.88 13.01 -9.54
N VAL A 349 -13.55 11.88 -9.71
CA VAL A 349 -13.39 11.04 -10.90
C VAL A 349 -14.38 11.52 -11.95
N VAL A 350 -13.86 12.17 -12.98
CA VAL A 350 -14.69 12.72 -14.07
C VAL A 350 -15.11 11.60 -15.01
N GLN A 351 -14.16 10.77 -15.41
CA GLN A 351 -14.38 9.70 -16.38
C GLN A 351 -13.35 8.58 -16.22
N ILE A 352 -13.77 7.34 -16.47
CA ILE A 352 -12.87 6.21 -16.69
C ILE A 352 -13.16 5.66 -18.09
N ASP A 353 -12.10 5.52 -18.90
CA ASP A 353 -12.15 4.86 -20.20
C ASP A 353 -11.29 3.60 -20.14
N VAL A 354 -11.99 2.46 -20.06
CA VAL A 354 -11.39 1.13 -19.96
C VAL A 354 -10.66 0.76 -21.24
N ALA A 355 -11.19 1.14 -22.41
CA ALA A 355 -10.62 0.77 -23.70
C ALA A 355 -9.27 1.46 -23.92
N SER A 356 -9.16 2.74 -23.53
CA SER A 356 -7.90 3.47 -23.62
C SER A 356 -7.01 3.31 -22.39
N LYS A 357 -7.48 2.62 -21.34
CA LYS A 357 -6.80 2.51 -20.04
C LYS A 357 -6.42 3.87 -19.48
N THR A 358 -7.42 4.73 -19.33
CA THR A 358 -7.26 6.06 -18.76
C THR A 358 -8.34 6.38 -17.73
N ALA A 359 -7.97 7.18 -16.74
CA ALA A 359 -8.91 7.85 -15.86
C ALA A 359 -8.65 9.37 -15.90
N ILE A 360 -9.70 10.14 -16.11
CA ILE A 360 -9.67 11.59 -16.03
C ILE A 360 -10.17 11.99 -14.65
N ILE A 361 -9.33 12.68 -13.89
CA ILE A 361 -9.65 13.13 -12.54
C ILE A 361 -9.47 14.63 -12.41
N ARG A 362 -10.34 15.26 -11.62
CA ARG A 362 -10.20 16.65 -11.19
C ARG A 362 -9.61 16.68 -9.80
N LEU A 363 -8.52 17.42 -9.65
CA LEU A 363 -7.82 17.65 -8.40
C LEU A 363 -7.98 19.11 -8.01
N ARG A 364 -8.41 19.35 -6.76
CA ARG A 364 -8.52 20.71 -6.22
C ARG A 364 -7.96 20.77 -4.81
N GLN A 365 -7.12 21.76 -4.54
CA GLN A 365 -6.59 22.05 -3.22
C GLN A 365 -6.67 23.55 -2.91
N HIS A 366 -6.94 23.90 -1.66
CA HIS A 366 -6.51 25.19 -1.11
C HIS A 366 -6.10 25.04 0.36
N PRO A 367 -5.10 25.81 0.83
CA PRO A 367 -4.66 25.75 2.21
C PRO A 367 -5.72 26.38 3.14
N SER A 368 -5.63 26.06 4.43
CA SER A 368 -6.36 26.84 5.44
C SER A 368 -5.81 28.26 5.47
N SER A 369 -6.70 29.25 5.49
CA SER A 369 -6.31 30.65 5.69
C SER A 369 -6.08 31.03 7.16
N ILE A 370 -6.28 30.09 8.10
CA ILE A 370 -5.90 30.29 9.51
C ILE A 370 -4.39 30.12 9.62
N ARG A 371 -3.65 31.22 9.41
CA ARG A 371 -2.27 31.33 9.86
C ARG A 371 -2.27 31.38 11.39
N ASP A 372 -1.48 30.53 12.03
CA ASP A 372 -1.00 30.62 13.42
C ASP A 372 -1.86 31.51 14.34
N ILE A 373 -3.03 31.03 14.72
CA ILE A 373 -3.65 31.54 15.95
C ILE A 373 -2.85 30.88 17.07
N GLU A 374 -2.06 31.68 17.78
CA GLU A 374 -1.29 31.28 18.95
C GLU A 374 -2.11 30.31 19.82
N LYS A 375 -1.44 29.25 20.30
CA LYS A 375 -2.00 28.13 21.08
C LYS A 375 -2.72 28.53 22.39
N GLU A 376 -2.97 29.81 22.64
CA GLU A 376 -3.57 30.36 23.86
C GLU A 376 -5.06 30.74 23.74
N ILE A 377 -5.71 30.60 22.58
CA ILE A 377 -7.15 30.85 22.51
C ILE A 377 -7.92 29.58 22.95
N ALA A 378 -8.30 29.55 24.23
CA ALA A 378 -8.95 28.41 24.88
C ALA A 378 -10.32 28.01 24.29
N ALA A 379 -11.04 28.92 23.63
CA ALA A 379 -12.19 28.60 22.78
C ALA A 379 -12.58 29.81 21.92
N LYS A 380 -12.87 29.59 20.64
CA LYS A 380 -13.55 30.57 19.78
C LYS A 380 -14.80 29.95 19.19
N VAL A 381 -15.94 30.56 19.49
CA VAL A 381 -17.24 30.21 18.90
C VAL A 381 -17.29 30.76 17.48
N LEU A 382 -17.59 29.90 16.50
CA LEU A 382 -17.80 30.29 15.11
C LEU A 382 -19.21 29.89 14.67
N GLY A 383 -20.09 30.89 14.52
CA GLY A 383 -21.43 30.78 13.95
C GLY A 383 -22.56 30.47 14.96
N GLY A 384 -23.67 31.20 14.82
CA GLY A 384 -25.04 30.69 15.04
C GLY A 384 -25.55 30.33 16.44
N ILE A 385 -24.74 30.35 17.50
CA ILE A 385 -25.19 29.91 18.84
C ILE A 385 -26.44 30.65 19.39
N PRO A 386 -26.70 31.95 19.10
CA PRO A 386 -27.84 32.62 19.72
C PRO A 386 -29.21 32.26 19.15
N VAL A 387 -29.31 31.65 17.96
CA VAL A 387 -30.61 31.56 17.24
C VAL A 387 -31.05 30.13 16.92
N ASP A 388 -30.17 29.22 16.50
CA ASP A 388 -30.62 27.88 16.03
C ASP A 388 -29.87 26.67 16.65
N GLY A 389 -28.88 26.91 17.52
CA GLY A 389 -28.18 25.84 18.24
C GLY A 389 -27.17 25.02 17.42
N GLU A 390 -27.05 25.26 16.12
CA GLU A 390 -25.99 24.66 15.29
C GLU A 390 -24.73 25.54 15.33
N GLY A 391 -23.57 24.94 15.64
CA GLY A 391 -22.32 25.68 15.72
C GLY A 391 -21.08 24.79 15.81
N PHE A 392 -19.92 25.43 15.69
CA PHE A 392 -18.62 24.79 15.84
C PHE A 392 -17.83 25.43 16.98
N ILE A 393 -17.20 24.60 17.79
CA ILE A 393 -16.22 25.04 18.80
C ILE A 393 -14.84 24.53 18.41
N ILE A 394 -13.84 25.39 18.59
CA ILE A 394 -12.42 25.05 18.42
C ILE A 394 -11.81 24.97 19.81
N ILE A 395 -11.32 23.79 20.20
CA ILE A 395 -10.62 23.56 21.47
C ILE A 395 -9.26 22.92 21.15
N GLY A 396 -8.16 23.60 21.52
CA GLY A 396 -6.80 23.07 21.33
C GLY A 396 -6.46 22.74 19.88
N GLY A 397 -6.99 23.50 18.91
CA GLY A 397 -6.81 23.24 17.47
C GLY A 397 -7.71 22.13 16.89
N LYS A 398 -8.54 21.48 17.71
CA LYS A 398 -9.51 20.47 17.27
C LYS A 398 -10.92 21.07 17.16
N ILE A 399 -11.61 20.78 16.06
CA ILE A 399 -12.95 21.30 15.78
C ILE A 399 -14.00 20.26 16.19
N ILE A 400 -15.00 20.68 16.95
CA ILE A 400 -16.12 19.83 17.39
C ILE A 400 -17.42 20.45 16.88
N ARG A 401 -18.23 19.68 16.14
CA ARG A 401 -19.57 20.08 15.70
C ARG A 401 -20.54 19.89 16.86
N VAL A 402 -21.30 20.94 17.18
CA VAL A 402 -22.35 20.90 18.21
C VAL A 402 -23.70 20.72 17.52
N PRO A 403 -24.41 19.59 17.74
CA PRO A 403 -25.75 19.39 17.21
C PRO A 403 -26.79 20.27 17.92
N PRO A 404 -27.89 20.63 17.25
CA PRO A 404 -28.79 21.71 17.68
C PRO A 404 -29.56 21.45 18.99
N ARG A 405 -29.87 20.20 19.33
CA ARG A 405 -30.59 19.84 20.57
C ARG A 405 -30.20 18.44 21.06
N GLY A 406 -29.27 18.39 22.00
CA GLY A 406 -28.95 17.18 22.77
C GLY A 406 -28.40 17.54 24.15
N PRO A 407 -28.33 16.60 25.09
CA PRO A 407 -27.80 16.84 26.44
C PRO A 407 -26.36 17.37 26.43
N ILE A 408 -25.58 17.06 25.38
CA ILE A 408 -24.25 17.63 25.13
C ILE A 408 -24.31 19.16 24.89
N THR A 409 -25.30 19.64 24.14
CA THR A 409 -25.50 21.09 23.88
C THR A 409 -25.77 21.84 25.18
N GLU A 410 -26.53 21.24 26.08
CA GLU A 410 -26.86 21.82 27.38
C GLU A 410 -25.62 21.82 28.31
N ILE A 411 -24.86 20.73 28.35
CA ILE A 411 -23.61 20.66 29.11
C ILE A 411 -22.58 21.68 28.60
N VAL A 412 -22.42 21.81 27.28
CA VAL A 412 -21.47 22.77 26.70
C VAL A 412 -21.91 24.21 26.97
N LYS A 413 -23.21 24.53 26.90
CA LYS A 413 -23.74 25.84 27.31
C LYS A 413 -23.49 26.12 28.78
N GLN A 414 -23.76 25.16 29.65
CA GLN A 414 -23.56 25.30 31.10
C GLN A 414 -22.09 25.43 31.48
N LEU A 415 -21.20 24.69 30.81
CA LEU A 415 -19.75 24.79 30.99
C LEU A 415 -19.22 26.14 30.49
N SER A 416 -19.72 26.64 29.35
CA SER A 416 -19.39 27.99 28.86
C SER A 416 -19.81 29.06 29.87
N ASN A 417 -21.04 28.97 30.40
CA ASN A 417 -21.54 29.91 31.40
C ASN A 417 -20.73 29.83 32.72
N TYR A 418 -20.28 28.63 33.12
CA TYR A 418 -19.40 28.45 34.27
C TYR A 418 -18.04 29.13 34.09
N LEU A 419 -17.42 28.97 32.92
CA LEU A 419 -16.12 29.56 32.60
C LEU A 419 -16.18 31.08 32.45
N GLU A 420 -17.31 31.64 32.03
CA GLU A 420 -17.52 33.09 31.98
C GLU A 420 -17.69 33.72 33.37
N LEU A 421 -18.21 32.97 34.35
CA LEU A 421 -18.41 33.45 35.73
C LEU A 421 -17.10 33.65 36.51
N ASP A 422 -16.03 32.92 36.18
CA ASP A 422 -14.71 33.09 36.81
C ASP A 422 -14.03 34.43 36.44
N ASN A 423 -14.55 35.14 35.43
CA ASN A 423 -14.03 36.44 34.99
C ASN A 423 -14.70 37.66 35.67
N PHE A 424 -15.68 37.48 36.57
CA PHE A 424 -16.35 38.60 37.26
C PHE A 424 -16.04 38.67 38.77
N THR A 425 -15.36 39.74 39.18
CA THR A 425 -14.90 39.99 40.56
C THR A 425 -15.95 40.69 41.46
N ILE A 426 -17.24 40.34 41.40
CA ILE A 426 -18.25 40.96 42.29
C ILE A 426 -19.21 39.91 42.86
N GLY A 427 -19.23 39.78 44.19
CA GLY A 427 -20.24 39.05 44.96
C GLY A 427 -19.95 37.56 45.18
N ARG A 428 -18.87 37.24 45.91
CA ARG A 428 -18.37 35.87 46.15
C ARG A 428 -19.46 34.88 46.65
N ALA A 429 -20.46 35.33 47.41
CA ALA A 429 -21.55 34.48 47.88
C ALA A 429 -22.59 34.12 46.80
N ASN A 430 -22.92 35.06 45.90
CA ASN A 430 -23.85 34.81 44.79
C ASN A 430 -23.18 33.99 43.69
N ALA A 431 -21.90 34.26 43.39
CA ALA A 431 -21.12 33.47 42.43
C ALA A 431 -21.01 32.00 42.85
N ILE A 432 -20.76 31.72 44.14
CA ILE A 432 -20.70 30.34 44.66
C ILE A 432 -22.08 29.64 44.58
N SER A 433 -23.18 30.35 44.88
CA SER A 433 -24.52 29.77 44.75
C SER A 433 -24.88 29.44 43.31
N ILE A 434 -24.52 30.32 42.36
CA ILE A 434 -24.76 30.11 40.92
C ILE A 434 -23.85 29.01 40.39
N GLN A 435 -22.57 28.98 40.76
CA GLN A 435 -21.64 27.90 40.41
C GLN A 435 -22.13 26.54 40.91
N LYS A 436 -22.68 26.47 42.13
CA LYS A 436 -23.25 25.24 42.67
C LYS A 436 -24.46 24.76 41.87
N GLN A 437 -25.38 25.67 41.49
CA GLN A 437 -26.54 25.33 40.67
C GLN A 437 -26.15 24.86 39.25
N ILE A 438 -25.13 25.50 38.65
CA ILE A 438 -24.60 25.08 37.35
C ILE A 438 -23.94 23.71 37.43
N LEU A 439 -23.13 23.46 38.46
CA LEU A 439 -22.51 22.14 38.68
C LEU A 439 -23.55 21.04 38.93
N GLU A 440 -24.60 21.32 39.71
CA GLU A 440 -25.72 20.41 39.91
C GLU A 440 -26.42 20.09 38.59
N SER A 441 -26.61 21.08 37.72
CA SER A 441 -27.22 20.87 36.41
C SER A 441 -26.33 20.05 35.47
N ILE A 442 -25.02 20.31 35.44
CA ILE A 442 -24.04 19.53 34.67
C ILE A 442 -24.06 18.07 35.12
N ILE A 443 -24.10 17.82 36.44
CA ILE A 443 -24.14 16.45 36.99
C ILE A 443 -25.42 15.74 36.55
N ILE A 444 -26.58 16.40 36.60
CA ILE A 444 -27.86 15.83 36.18
C ILE A 444 -27.85 15.50 34.67
N SER A 445 -27.38 16.42 33.83
CA SER A 445 -27.29 16.20 32.39
C SER A 445 -26.28 15.10 32.02
N THR A 446 -25.16 15.01 32.74
CA THR A 446 -24.16 13.96 32.55
C THR A 446 -24.68 12.59 32.99
N ALA A 447 -25.45 12.53 34.09
CA ALA A 447 -26.11 11.30 34.54
C ALA A 447 -27.18 10.82 33.55
N SER A 448 -27.94 11.74 32.94
CA SER A 448 -28.90 11.43 31.86
C SER A 448 -28.20 10.84 30.64
N LEU A 449 -27.07 11.43 30.22
CA LEU A 449 -26.22 10.89 29.16
C LEU A 449 -25.68 9.51 29.51
N HIS A 450 -25.22 9.31 30.75
CA HIS A 450 -24.73 8.00 31.17
C HIS A 450 -25.83 6.94 31.09
N GLN A 451 -27.05 7.25 31.53
CA GLN A 451 -28.20 6.33 31.40
C GLN A 451 -28.57 6.02 29.94
N GLU A 452 -28.48 6.99 29.03
CA GLU A 452 -28.71 6.79 27.60
C GLU A 452 -27.61 5.91 26.94
N THR A 453 -26.40 5.89 27.52
CA THR A 453 -25.27 5.08 27.03
C THR A 453 -25.16 3.68 27.65
N LEU A 454 -25.89 3.40 28.75
CA LEU A 454 -25.91 2.08 29.41
C LEU A 454 -26.21 0.90 28.46
N PRO A 455 -27.13 1.00 27.48
CA PRO A 455 -27.38 -0.10 26.52
C PRO A 455 -26.20 -0.43 25.59
N PHE A 456 -25.22 0.47 25.49
CA PHE A 456 -24.00 0.32 24.68
C PHE A 456 -22.78 -0.04 25.54
N SER A 457 -22.95 -0.15 26.85
CA SER A 457 -21.90 -0.43 27.85
C SER A 457 -21.86 -1.90 28.29
N GLU A 458 -22.80 -2.74 27.86
CA GLU A 458 -22.78 -4.18 28.12
C GLU A 458 -22.35 -4.95 26.87
N HIS A 459 -21.50 -5.96 27.08
CA HIS A 459 -20.60 -6.63 26.12
C HIS A 459 -21.19 -7.09 24.78
N PRO A 460 -20.35 -7.19 23.71
CA PRO A 460 -20.74 -7.77 22.42
C PRO A 460 -21.16 -9.25 22.56
N PRO A 461 -22.13 -9.73 21.77
CA PRO A 461 -22.58 -11.12 21.82
C PRO A 461 -21.46 -12.04 21.34
N GLY A 462 -20.86 -12.82 22.25
CA GLY A 462 -19.88 -13.86 21.92
C GLY A 462 -18.78 -14.14 22.95
N TYR A 463 -18.59 -13.30 23.97
CA TYR A 463 -17.57 -13.55 25.00
C TYR A 463 -18.14 -14.35 26.19
N ASN A 464 -18.12 -15.68 26.07
CA ASN A 464 -18.28 -16.58 27.23
C ASN A 464 -16.97 -16.59 28.04
N HIS A 465 -16.91 -15.83 29.12
CA HIS A 465 -15.93 -16.09 30.17
C HIS A 465 -16.40 -17.33 30.94
N LYS A 466 -15.68 -18.45 30.79
CA LYS A 466 -15.78 -19.57 31.72
C LYS A 466 -15.38 -19.05 33.10
N SER A 467 -16.31 -19.17 34.05
CA SER A 467 -16.08 -18.99 35.47
C SER A 467 -15.13 -20.08 35.97
N SER A 468 -14.05 -19.66 36.62
CA SER A 468 -13.28 -20.51 37.52
C SER A 468 -13.75 -20.24 38.95
N GLU A 469 -14.53 -21.15 39.51
CA GLU A 469 -14.57 -21.39 40.95
C GLU A 469 -14.61 -22.90 41.21
N ASN A 470 -13.65 -23.35 42.03
CA ASN A 470 -13.66 -24.52 42.91
C ASN A 470 -13.76 -25.94 42.29
N HIS A 471 -12.60 -26.55 41.97
CA HIS A 471 -12.00 -27.62 42.79
C HIS A 471 -10.56 -27.92 42.36
#